data_AF-A0A517VGB8-F1
#
_entry.id   AF-A0A517VGB8-F1
#
_cell.length_a   1.000
_cell.length_b   1.000
_cell.length_c   1.000
_cell.angle_alpha   90.00
_cell.angle_beta   90.00
_cell.angle_gamma   90.00
#
_symmetry.space_group_name_H-M   'P 1'
#
loop_
_entity.id
_entity.type
_entity.pdbx_description
1 polymer ?
#
loop_
_entity_poly.entity_id
_entity_poly.type
_entity_poly.pdbx_seq_one_letter_code
_entity_poly.pdbx_strand_id
1 'polypeptide(L)'
;MRFHKRSTTPSYFSRRDQIRLFRLVAALGVIFLAMLYASREENWYWLTGRPAGDPARQQAKEAPREIDFNVREEPKLNPDEFRSEPAPEIKVPEQVISQLESGEFDVRIDPRLLNPVSDSTLGIKSHEANALYYLLAKAAAIPQNVLEQSAEPAPPFVVVMTESPKYRGTLMKVKGQLKRLKALPVEENKYGVQSIYEGWFFSKDSGTHPWRVICTQLPPGIPMGDNLSDMPEVQITGYYFKKYGYASAAGKLQTAPLLIARQIRWFPQTKQTAPSSSGAVKYIVSLFLVISIALAFLIWKFMVSDQNFSRSRTAKLMQRPDMSMESLNDIETVDINDVLKQMGQQKQNPPGSDQSDQQK
;
A
#
# COMPACT_ATOMS: atom_id res chain seq x y z
N MET A 1 -65.76 26.68 47.18
CA MET A 1 -64.31 27.03 47.17
C MET A 1 -63.60 26.16 46.12
N ARG A 2 -62.97 26.76 45.10
CA ARG A 2 -62.31 26.05 43.99
C ARG A 2 -60.83 25.76 44.32
N PHE A 3 -60.40 24.50 44.27
CA PHE A 3 -58.98 24.13 44.23
C PHE A 3 -58.47 24.18 42.78
N HIS A 4 -57.45 25.00 42.52
CA HIS A 4 -56.68 24.93 41.28
C HIS A 4 -55.52 23.95 41.49
N LYS A 5 -55.44 22.87 40.70
CA LYS A 5 -54.21 22.08 40.56
C LYS A 5 -53.60 22.37 39.20
N ARG A 6 -52.45 23.03 39.20
CA ARG A 6 -51.61 23.18 38.00
C ARG A 6 -50.89 21.86 37.73
N SER A 7 -51.01 21.34 36.52
CA SER A 7 -50.16 20.27 35.99
C SER A 7 -48.80 20.87 35.60
N THR A 8 -47.71 20.32 36.11
CA THR A 8 -46.36 20.62 35.62
C THR A 8 -45.93 19.51 34.68
N THR A 9 -45.57 19.88 33.44
CA THR A 9 -45.00 18.98 32.45
C THR A 9 -43.61 18.48 32.90
N PRO A 10 -43.21 17.25 32.57
CA PRO A 10 -41.88 16.74 32.90
C PRO A 10 -40.81 17.56 32.18
N SER A 11 -39.89 18.16 32.94
CA SER A 11 -38.77 18.90 32.38
C SER A 11 -37.63 17.94 32.04
N TYR A 12 -37.51 17.58 30.76
CA TYR A 12 -36.39 16.80 30.20
C TYR A 12 -35.06 17.60 30.12
N PHE A 13 -35.03 18.81 30.67
CA PHE A 13 -33.88 19.72 30.65
C PHE A 13 -33.39 20.07 32.06
N SER A 14 -33.31 19.08 32.95
CA SER A 14 -32.59 19.28 34.21
C SER A 14 -31.10 19.49 33.91
N ARG A 15 -30.45 20.48 34.56
CA ARG A 15 -29.00 20.74 34.39
C ARG A 15 -28.15 19.47 34.59
N ARG A 16 -28.62 18.53 35.39
CA ARG A 16 -27.92 17.27 35.68
C ARG A 16 -27.98 16.30 34.49
N ASP A 17 -29.11 16.24 33.77
CA ASP A 17 -29.25 15.37 32.60
C ASP A 17 -28.58 15.97 31.36
N GLN A 18 -28.56 17.30 31.23
CA GLN A 18 -27.76 17.98 30.21
C GLN A 18 -26.26 17.71 30.39
N ILE A 19 -25.74 17.74 31.62
CA ILE A 19 -24.32 17.43 31.90
C ILE A 19 -24.01 15.96 31.59
N ARG A 20 -24.95 15.04 31.82
CA ARG A 20 -24.79 13.61 31.50
C ARG A 20 -24.72 13.37 30.00
N LEU A 21 -25.66 13.96 29.24
CA LEU A 21 -25.69 13.85 27.78
C LEU A 21 -24.43 14.48 27.16
N PHE A 22 -24.02 15.63 27.68
CA PHE A 22 -22.81 16.32 27.23
C PHE A 22 -21.54 15.47 27.43
N ARG A 23 -21.41 14.77 28.57
CA ARG A 23 -20.26 13.87 28.82
C ARG A 23 -20.22 12.68 27.86
N LEU A 24 -21.38 12.14 27.49
CA LEU A 24 -21.48 11.02 26.57
C LEU A 24 -21.10 11.44 25.14
N VAL A 25 -21.63 12.59 24.70
CA VAL A 25 -21.29 13.17 23.39
C VAL A 25 -19.81 13.59 23.35
N ALA A 26 -19.28 14.17 24.43
CA ALA A 26 -17.87 14.53 24.52
C ALA A 26 -16.95 13.30 24.46
N ALA A 27 -17.30 12.20 25.15
CA ALA A 27 -16.54 10.95 25.08
C ALA A 27 -16.54 10.37 23.65
N LEU A 28 -17.68 10.41 22.97
CA LEU A 28 -17.79 9.95 21.59
C LEU A 28 -16.99 10.85 20.62
N GLY A 29 -17.00 12.16 20.86
CA GLY A 29 -16.18 13.13 20.13
C GLY A 29 -14.68 12.90 20.30
N VAL A 30 -14.22 12.59 21.52
CA VAL A 30 -12.81 12.26 21.78
C VAL A 30 -12.39 10.98 21.05
N ILE A 31 -13.24 9.96 21.03
CA ILE A 31 -13.00 8.71 20.28
C ILE A 31 -12.91 8.99 18.78
N PHE A 32 -13.82 9.80 18.24
CA PHE A 32 -13.82 10.16 16.82
C PHE A 32 -12.57 10.99 16.46
N LEU A 33 -12.16 11.91 17.33
CA LEU A 33 -10.95 12.71 17.15
C LEU A 33 -9.69 11.84 17.20
N ALA A 34 -9.67 10.82 18.08
CA ALA A 34 -8.59 9.84 18.16
C ALA A 34 -8.54 8.95 16.91
N MET A 35 -9.68 8.54 16.34
CA MET A 35 -9.73 7.83 15.07
C MET A 35 -9.19 8.68 13.90
N LEU A 36 -9.61 9.95 13.82
CA LEU A 36 -9.13 10.89 12.79
C LEU A 36 -7.64 11.20 12.93
N TYR A 37 -7.12 11.20 14.15
CA TYR A 37 -5.69 11.35 14.40
C TYR A 37 -4.94 10.06 14.03
N ALA A 38 -5.45 8.90 14.40
CA ALA A 38 -4.85 7.60 14.06
C ALA A 38 -4.93 7.27 12.56
N SER A 39 -5.85 7.85 11.80
CA SER A 39 -5.97 7.61 10.35
C SER A 39 -4.94 8.36 9.51
N ARG A 40 -4.15 9.27 10.10
CA ARG A 40 -3.07 9.96 9.38
C ARG A 40 -1.85 9.05 9.31
N GLU A 41 -1.47 8.67 8.10
CA GLU A 41 -0.29 7.81 7.82
C GLU A 41 0.99 8.38 8.46
N GLU A 42 1.10 9.70 8.58
CA GLU A 42 2.25 10.37 9.16
C GLU A 42 2.48 10.10 10.65
N ASN A 43 1.40 9.82 11.39
CA ASN A 43 1.46 9.53 12.82
C ASN A 43 2.01 8.13 13.13
N TRP A 44 2.18 7.29 12.10
CA TRP A 44 2.75 5.95 12.21
C TRP A 44 4.23 5.89 11.81
N TYR A 45 4.81 6.99 11.34
CA TYR A 45 6.22 7.02 10.90
C TYR A 45 7.24 6.75 12.00
N TRP A 46 6.88 6.93 13.27
CA TRP A 46 7.73 6.52 14.38
C TRP A 46 7.76 4.99 14.58
N LEU A 47 6.74 4.28 14.09
CA LEU A 47 6.61 2.83 14.18
C LEU A 47 7.16 2.11 12.94
N THR A 48 7.01 2.70 11.74
CA THR A 48 7.39 2.08 10.46
C THR A 48 8.61 2.74 9.78
N GLY A 49 9.09 3.86 10.30
CA GLY A 49 10.11 4.69 9.66
C GLY A 49 9.53 5.61 8.59
N ARG A 50 10.14 6.79 8.38
CA ARG A 50 9.73 7.69 7.28
C ARG A 50 10.09 7.05 5.94
N PRO A 51 9.17 6.94 4.98
CA PRO A 51 9.53 6.55 3.62
C PRO A 51 10.50 7.59 3.06
N ALA A 52 11.64 7.14 2.52
CA ALA A 52 12.60 8.02 1.87
C ALA A 52 11.88 8.81 0.78
N GLY A 53 11.96 10.14 0.85
CA GLY A 53 11.31 11.03 -0.11
C GLY A 53 11.82 10.75 -1.51
N ASP A 54 11.03 10.07 -2.33
CA ASP A 54 11.33 9.84 -3.73
C ASP A 54 11.11 11.16 -4.50
N PRO A 55 12.15 11.74 -5.15
CA PRO A 55 11.95 12.78 -6.18
C PRO A 55 11.10 12.29 -7.37
N ALA A 56 10.76 10.98 -7.42
CA ALA A 56 9.94 10.36 -8.45
C ALA A 56 8.49 10.88 -8.53
N ARG A 57 7.96 11.53 -7.49
CA ARG A 57 6.60 12.11 -7.54
C ARG A 57 6.48 13.35 -8.45
N GLN A 58 7.59 13.99 -8.82
CA GLN A 58 7.56 15.14 -9.73
C GLN A 58 7.65 14.76 -11.22
N GLN A 59 8.05 13.53 -11.56
CA GLN A 59 8.13 13.05 -12.96
C GLN A 59 6.87 12.32 -13.46
N ALA A 60 5.88 12.07 -12.60
CA ALA A 60 4.66 11.34 -12.95
C ALA A 60 3.62 12.16 -13.76
N LYS A 61 4.01 13.26 -14.42
CA LYS A 61 3.12 14.09 -15.24
C LYS A 61 3.21 13.85 -16.75
N GLU A 62 4.12 13.01 -17.21
CA GLU A 62 4.11 12.52 -18.58
C GLU A 62 3.27 11.24 -18.66
N ALA A 63 2.38 11.15 -19.65
CA ALA A 63 1.63 9.91 -19.92
C ALA A 63 2.64 8.75 -20.02
N PRO A 64 2.40 7.59 -19.37
CA PRO A 64 3.36 6.50 -19.39
C PRO A 64 3.58 6.07 -20.83
N ARG A 65 4.80 6.22 -21.35
CA ARG A 65 5.21 5.49 -22.56
C ARG A 65 5.04 4.01 -22.22
N GLU A 66 4.05 3.37 -22.84
CA GLU A 66 3.78 1.95 -22.60
C GLU A 66 5.00 1.13 -22.99
N ILE A 67 5.54 0.37 -22.03
CA ILE A 67 6.76 -0.41 -22.25
C ILE A 67 6.38 -1.65 -23.05
N ASP A 68 6.95 -1.80 -24.24
CA ASP A 68 6.81 -3.02 -25.03
C ASP A 68 7.72 -4.13 -24.47
N PHE A 69 7.10 -5.03 -23.71
CA PHE A 69 7.73 -6.22 -23.16
C PHE A 69 7.74 -7.41 -24.14
N ASN A 70 7.12 -7.30 -25.32
CA ASN A 70 7.00 -8.42 -26.22
C ASN A 70 8.35 -8.77 -26.88
N VAL A 71 8.53 -10.06 -27.14
CA VAL A 71 9.61 -10.57 -27.95
C VAL A 71 9.20 -10.42 -29.42
N ARG A 72 10.11 -9.88 -30.23
CA ARG A 72 9.96 -9.82 -31.68
C ARG A 72 10.00 -11.24 -32.22
N GLU A 73 8.85 -11.69 -32.69
CA GLU A 73 8.74 -12.94 -33.41
C GLU A 73 9.23 -12.75 -34.84
N GLU A 74 10.14 -13.62 -35.23
CA GLU A 74 10.63 -13.67 -36.59
C GLU A 74 9.60 -14.45 -37.45
N PRO A 75 9.19 -13.92 -38.62
CA PRO A 75 8.25 -14.64 -39.47
C PRO A 75 8.87 -15.96 -39.91
N LYS A 76 8.05 -17.02 -39.90
CA LYS A 76 8.44 -18.35 -40.37
C LYS A 76 8.86 -18.25 -41.83
N LEU A 77 10.04 -18.77 -42.14
CA LEU A 77 10.55 -18.84 -43.49
C LEU A 77 9.74 -19.84 -44.31
N ASN A 78 9.52 -19.52 -45.58
CA ASN A 78 9.02 -20.50 -46.55
C ASN A 78 10.10 -21.56 -46.83
N PRO A 79 9.75 -22.75 -47.36
CA PRO A 79 10.71 -23.84 -47.61
C PRO A 79 11.95 -23.44 -48.45
N ASP A 80 11.80 -22.49 -49.36
CA ASP A 80 12.86 -22.01 -50.26
C ASP A 80 13.45 -20.64 -49.83
N GLU A 81 13.07 -20.14 -48.66
CA GLU A 81 13.52 -18.85 -48.15
C GLU A 81 14.61 -19.07 -47.10
N PHE A 82 15.76 -18.43 -47.30
CA PHE A 82 16.82 -18.37 -46.31
C PHE A 82 17.01 -16.93 -45.85
N ARG A 83 17.26 -16.74 -44.55
CA ARG A 83 17.56 -15.43 -43.99
C ARG A 83 19.06 -15.27 -43.88
N SER A 84 19.60 -14.23 -44.52
CA SER A 84 20.99 -13.84 -44.26
C SER A 84 21.09 -13.22 -42.87
N GLU A 85 22.12 -13.62 -42.12
CA GLU A 85 22.46 -12.94 -40.89
C GLU A 85 23.04 -11.55 -41.20
N PRO A 86 22.75 -10.52 -40.40
CA PRO A 86 23.36 -9.22 -40.57
C PRO A 86 24.89 -9.35 -40.42
N ALA A 87 25.61 -8.92 -41.45
CA ALA A 87 27.06 -8.87 -41.40
C ALA A 87 27.50 -7.83 -40.35
N PRO A 88 28.52 -8.14 -39.52
CA PRO A 88 29.04 -7.16 -38.58
C PRO A 88 29.68 -6.00 -39.34
N GLU A 89 29.28 -4.77 -38.99
CA GLU A 89 29.81 -3.54 -39.59
C GLU A 89 31.33 -3.39 -39.34
N ILE A 90 31.78 -3.84 -38.17
CA ILE A 90 33.19 -3.90 -37.80
C ILE A 90 33.50 -5.31 -37.28
N LYS A 91 34.65 -5.86 -37.69
CA LYS A 91 35.16 -7.11 -37.10
C LYS A 91 35.46 -6.89 -35.63
N VAL A 92 34.86 -7.71 -34.77
CA VAL A 92 35.19 -7.70 -33.35
C VAL A 92 36.69 -7.99 -33.19
N PRO A 93 37.44 -7.20 -32.40
CA PRO A 93 38.87 -7.40 -32.21
C PRO A 93 39.17 -8.83 -31.74
N GLU A 94 40.24 -9.43 -32.27
CA GLU A 94 40.67 -10.78 -31.86
C GLU A 94 41.26 -10.78 -30.44
N GLN A 95 41.80 -9.65 -30.00
CA GLN A 95 42.37 -9.48 -28.67
C GLN A 95 41.63 -8.39 -27.91
N VAL A 96 41.50 -8.60 -26.60
CA VAL A 96 40.91 -7.64 -25.67
C VAL A 96 41.96 -6.61 -25.28
N ILE A 97 41.73 -5.37 -25.65
CA ILE A 97 42.49 -4.23 -25.15
C ILE A 97 41.78 -3.73 -23.89
N SER A 98 42.39 -3.97 -22.73
CA SER A 98 41.87 -3.53 -21.43
C SER A 98 42.64 -2.36 -20.83
N GLN A 99 43.79 -2.01 -21.39
CA GLN A 99 44.65 -0.92 -20.95
C GLN A 99 45.04 -0.04 -22.13
N LEU A 100 45.07 1.27 -21.89
CA LEU A 100 45.61 2.27 -22.80
C LEU A 100 47.13 2.29 -22.73
N GLU A 101 47.78 2.91 -23.71
CA GLU A 101 49.24 3.12 -23.70
C GLU A 101 49.73 3.89 -22.46
N SER A 102 48.86 4.71 -21.86
CA SER A 102 49.10 5.41 -20.61
C SER A 102 49.10 4.52 -19.36
N GLY A 103 48.71 3.24 -19.49
CA GLY A 103 48.53 2.31 -18.38
C GLY A 103 47.16 2.40 -17.68
N GLU A 104 46.31 3.35 -18.07
CA GLU A 104 44.93 3.45 -17.56
C GLU A 104 44.05 2.34 -18.16
N PHE A 105 43.08 1.84 -17.40
CA PHE A 105 42.15 0.83 -17.91
C PHE A 105 41.12 1.46 -18.87
N ASP A 106 40.98 0.87 -20.06
CA ASP A 106 39.95 1.27 -21.01
C ASP A 106 38.61 0.60 -20.71
N VAL A 107 37.73 1.34 -20.03
CA VAL A 107 36.36 0.91 -19.70
C VAL A 107 35.36 1.21 -20.82
N ARG A 108 35.75 1.87 -21.92
CA ARG A 108 34.79 2.27 -22.97
C ARG A 108 34.65 1.17 -24.02
N ILE A 109 33.46 1.04 -24.59
CA ILE A 109 33.20 0.12 -25.70
C ILE A 109 32.90 0.97 -26.92
N ASP A 110 33.52 0.63 -28.06
CA ASP A 110 33.11 1.22 -29.35
C ASP A 110 31.68 0.75 -29.66
N PRO A 111 30.69 1.67 -29.72
CA PRO A 111 29.30 1.31 -29.96
C PRO A 111 29.09 0.52 -31.27
N ARG A 112 29.95 0.73 -32.27
CA ARG A 112 29.84 0.07 -33.58
C ARG A 112 30.00 -1.46 -33.49
N LEU A 113 30.72 -1.96 -32.47
CA LEU A 113 30.82 -3.39 -32.19
C LEU A 113 29.48 -4.04 -31.84
N LEU A 114 28.54 -3.23 -31.36
CA LEU A 114 27.24 -3.67 -30.87
C LEU A 114 26.07 -3.23 -31.76
N ASN A 115 26.34 -2.59 -32.91
CA ASN A 115 25.33 -2.25 -33.92
C ASN A 115 24.57 -3.49 -34.45
N PRO A 116 25.21 -4.65 -34.69
CA PRO A 116 24.51 -5.85 -35.18
C PRO A 116 23.57 -6.48 -34.14
N VAL A 117 23.68 -6.08 -32.86
CA VAL A 117 22.89 -6.67 -31.77
C VAL A 117 21.44 -6.20 -31.86
N SER A 118 20.52 -7.17 -31.88
CA SER A 118 19.09 -6.94 -32.10
C SER A 118 18.29 -7.02 -30.81
N ASP A 119 17.56 -5.95 -30.48
CA ASP A 119 16.70 -5.93 -29.29
C ASP A 119 15.42 -6.77 -29.47
N SER A 120 14.84 -7.18 -28.33
CA SER A 120 13.61 -7.97 -28.24
C SER A 120 13.67 -9.34 -28.91
N THR A 121 14.84 -9.89 -29.24
CA THR A 121 14.93 -11.24 -29.81
C THR A 121 15.06 -12.30 -28.72
N LEU A 122 14.49 -13.48 -28.95
CA LEU A 122 14.67 -14.63 -28.06
C LEU A 122 16.14 -15.10 -28.10
N GLY A 123 16.75 -15.21 -26.92
CA GLY A 123 18.11 -15.73 -26.82
C GLY A 123 19.21 -14.78 -27.32
N ILE A 124 20.44 -15.30 -27.33
CA ILE A 124 21.59 -14.67 -27.97
C ILE A 124 21.71 -15.31 -29.35
N LYS A 125 21.80 -14.49 -30.40
CA LYS A 125 21.93 -15.00 -31.77
C LYS A 125 23.38 -15.36 -32.09
N SER A 126 23.59 -16.22 -33.08
CA SER A 126 24.92 -16.67 -33.48
C SER A 126 25.85 -15.50 -33.85
N HIS A 127 25.35 -14.52 -34.62
CA HIS A 127 26.09 -13.30 -34.94
C HIS A 127 26.38 -12.37 -33.74
N GLU A 128 25.65 -12.51 -32.63
CA GLU A 128 25.85 -11.72 -31.40
C GLU A 128 26.86 -12.36 -30.44
N ALA A 129 27.08 -13.68 -30.56
CA ALA A 129 27.90 -14.45 -29.63
C ALA A 129 29.33 -13.90 -29.52
N ASN A 130 29.93 -13.52 -30.65
CA ASN A 130 31.30 -12.98 -30.66
C ASN A 130 31.41 -11.68 -29.85
N ALA A 131 30.43 -10.77 -30.01
CA ALA A 131 30.37 -9.53 -29.25
C ALA A 131 30.12 -9.79 -27.76
N LEU A 132 29.25 -10.76 -27.42
CA LEU A 132 29.02 -11.19 -26.04
C LEU A 132 30.32 -11.67 -25.37
N TYR A 133 31.05 -12.59 -26.01
CA TYR A 133 32.30 -13.11 -25.44
C TYR A 133 33.40 -12.04 -25.36
N TYR A 134 33.48 -11.14 -26.33
CA TYR A 134 34.37 -9.98 -26.25
C TYR A 134 34.06 -9.10 -25.04
N LEU A 135 32.78 -8.79 -24.77
CA LEU A 135 32.39 -8.00 -23.59
C LEU A 135 32.68 -8.75 -22.28
N LEU A 136 32.44 -10.06 -22.23
CA LEU A 136 32.75 -10.89 -21.06
C LEU A 136 34.24 -10.88 -20.76
N ALA A 137 35.07 -11.05 -21.79
CA ALA A 137 36.51 -11.04 -21.67
C ALA A 137 37.03 -9.64 -21.31
N LYS A 138 36.47 -8.57 -21.90
CA LYS A 138 36.80 -7.18 -21.53
C LYS A 138 36.44 -6.86 -20.08
N ALA A 139 35.25 -7.25 -19.63
CA ALA A 139 34.87 -7.10 -18.22
C ALA A 139 35.80 -7.92 -17.30
N ALA A 140 36.16 -9.14 -17.69
CA ALA A 140 37.07 -10.01 -16.93
C ALA A 140 38.52 -9.51 -16.90
N ALA A 141 38.96 -8.71 -17.88
CA ALA A 141 40.31 -8.15 -17.92
C ALA A 141 40.47 -6.91 -17.02
N ILE A 142 39.38 -6.20 -16.73
CA ILE A 142 39.41 -4.98 -15.92
C ILE A 142 39.14 -5.33 -14.44
N PRO A 143 39.89 -4.77 -13.48
CA PRO A 143 39.62 -4.96 -12.05
C PRO A 143 38.21 -4.47 -11.64
N GLN A 144 37.55 -5.23 -10.76
CA GLN A 144 36.17 -4.94 -10.34
C GLN A 144 36.01 -3.54 -9.72
N ASN A 145 37.00 -3.10 -8.93
CA ASN A 145 36.99 -1.77 -8.31
C ASN A 145 37.05 -0.64 -9.34
N VAL A 146 37.79 -0.82 -10.44
CA VAL A 146 37.88 0.17 -11.52
C VAL A 146 36.53 0.26 -12.25
N LEU A 147 35.93 -0.89 -12.60
CA LEU A 147 34.59 -0.91 -13.19
C LEU A 147 33.58 -0.19 -12.29
N GLU A 148 33.59 -0.46 -10.97
CA GLU A 148 32.67 0.16 -10.02
C GLU A 148 32.89 1.67 -9.87
N GLN A 149 34.12 2.16 -9.96
CA GLN A 149 34.45 3.58 -9.87
C GLN A 149 34.07 4.33 -11.14
N SER A 150 34.25 3.71 -12.32
CA SER A 150 33.91 4.31 -13.61
C SER A 150 32.42 4.20 -13.98
N ALA A 151 31.64 3.38 -13.27
CA ALA A 151 30.23 3.15 -13.55
C ALA A 151 29.30 4.12 -12.81
N GLU A 152 28.49 4.82 -13.59
CA GLU A 152 27.35 5.60 -13.10
C GLU A 152 26.17 4.69 -12.71
N PRO A 153 25.27 5.14 -11.81
CA PRO A 153 23.99 4.48 -11.57
C PRO A 153 23.20 4.33 -12.87
N ALA A 154 22.57 3.17 -13.06
CA ALA A 154 21.73 2.97 -14.24
C ALA A 154 20.56 3.97 -14.27
N PRO A 155 20.15 4.41 -15.47
CA PRO A 155 18.88 5.12 -15.63
C PRO A 155 17.71 4.27 -15.12
N PRO A 156 16.54 4.89 -14.89
CA PRO A 156 15.34 4.15 -14.50
C PRO A 156 15.04 3.00 -15.46
N PHE A 157 14.59 1.87 -14.93
CA PHE A 157 14.29 0.65 -15.67
C PHE A 157 13.45 0.91 -16.94
N VAL A 158 12.40 1.74 -16.79
CA VAL A 158 11.50 2.14 -17.89
C VAL A 158 12.25 2.82 -19.03
N VAL A 159 13.21 3.69 -18.69
CA VAL A 159 14.00 4.45 -19.67
C VAL A 159 14.94 3.50 -20.40
N VAL A 160 15.62 2.60 -19.69
CA VAL A 160 16.50 1.59 -20.30
C VAL A 160 15.72 0.66 -21.24
N MET A 161 14.51 0.26 -20.86
CA MET A 161 13.67 -0.61 -21.70
C MET A 161 13.11 0.08 -22.94
N THR A 162 12.79 1.38 -22.84
CA THR A 162 12.22 2.17 -23.93
C THR A 162 13.30 2.66 -24.89
N GLU A 163 14.45 3.09 -24.37
CA GLU A 163 15.57 3.65 -25.13
C GLU A 163 16.75 2.66 -25.21
N SER A 164 16.47 1.36 -25.23
CA SER A 164 17.48 0.29 -25.18
C SER A 164 18.67 0.48 -26.15
N PRO A 165 18.48 0.82 -27.44
CA PRO A 165 19.61 1.00 -28.37
C PRO A 165 20.62 2.07 -27.92
N LYS A 166 20.16 3.12 -27.21
CA LYS A 166 21.00 4.25 -26.76
C LYS A 166 21.97 3.86 -25.65
N TYR A 167 21.62 2.87 -24.84
CA TYR A 167 22.43 2.45 -23.69
C TYR A 167 23.36 1.28 -24.01
N ARG A 168 23.32 0.75 -25.24
CA ARG A 168 24.15 -0.38 -25.64
C ARG A 168 25.64 -0.07 -25.48
N GLY A 169 26.37 -0.97 -24.83
CA GLY A 169 27.78 -0.83 -24.48
C GLY A 169 28.05 0.13 -23.31
N THR A 170 27.04 0.74 -22.71
CA THR A 170 27.22 1.65 -21.57
C THR A 170 27.48 0.85 -20.29
N LEU A 171 28.55 1.21 -19.58
CA LEU A 171 28.85 0.66 -18.26
C LEU A 171 27.92 1.30 -17.22
N MET A 172 27.17 0.48 -16.49
CA MET A 172 26.20 0.96 -15.51
C MET A 172 26.16 0.10 -14.24
N LYS A 173 25.65 0.70 -13.17
CA LYS A 173 25.53 0.10 -11.85
C LYS A 173 24.06 -0.05 -11.45
N VAL A 174 23.64 -1.29 -11.18
CA VAL A 174 22.27 -1.61 -10.76
C VAL A 174 22.31 -2.34 -9.42
N LYS A 175 21.51 -1.86 -8.46
CA LYS A 175 21.28 -2.55 -7.18
C LYS A 175 19.95 -3.27 -7.23
N GLY A 176 19.88 -4.45 -6.63
CA GLY A 176 18.66 -5.22 -6.60
C GLY A 176 18.74 -6.47 -5.76
N GLN A 177 17.69 -7.27 -5.86
CA GLN A 177 17.53 -8.52 -5.13
C GLN A 177 17.61 -9.71 -6.08
N LEU A 178 18.54 -10.62 -5.83
CA LEU A 178 18.85 -11.74 -6.71
C LEU A 178 17.83 -12.87 -6.53
N LYS A 179 17.07 -13.19 -7.59
CA LYS A 179 16.05 -14.25 -7.57
C LYS A 179 16.59 -15.60 -8.05
N ARG A 180 17.55 -15.59 -8.97
CA ARG A 180 18.11 -16.81 -9.57
C ARG A 180 19.58 -16.58 -9.85
N LEU A 181 20.39 -17.61 -9.64
CA LEU A 181 21.79 -17.63 -10.04
C LEU A 181 22.22 -19.05 -10.38
N LYS A 182 22.72 -19.28 -11.59
CA LYS A 182 23.19 -20.59 -12.03
C LYS A 182 24.39 -20.48 -12.97
N ALA A 183 25.16 -21.55 -13.07
CA ALA A 183 26.15 -21.70 -14.12
C ALA A 183 25.47 -21.97 -15.47
N LEU A 184 26.04 -21.42 -16.54
CA LEU A 184 25.69 -21.75 -17.92
C LEU A 184 26.83 -22.56 -18.56
N PRO A 185 26.51 -23.47 -19.50
CA PRO A 185 27.54 -24.08 -20.32
C PRO A 185 28.24 -23.00 -21.14
N VAL A 186 29.56 -23.15 -21.28
CA VAL A 186 30.38 -22.24 -22.07
C VAL A 186 30.68 -22.90 -23.40
N GLU A 187 30.39 -22.20 -24.48
CA GLU A 187 30.76 -22.64 -25.83
C GLU A 187 32.22 -22.28 -26.10
N GLU A 188 32.83 -22.98 -27.06
CA GLU A 188 34.18 -22.67 -27.50
C GLU A 188 34.24 -21.23 -28.02
N ASN A 189 35.15 -20.43 -27.46
CA ASN A 189 35.27 -19.02 -27.77
C ASN A 189 36.74 -18.62 -27.87
N LYS A 190 37.00 -17.62 -28.72
CA LYS A 190 38.36 -17.14 -29.03
C LYS A 190 39.01 -16.34 -27.90
N TYR A 191 38.24 -15.98 -26.88
CA TYR A 191 38.67 -15.07 -25.80
C TYR A 191 39.02 -15.80 -24.50
N GLY A 192 38.99 -17.13 -24.48
CA GLY A 192 39.38 -17.93 -23.33
C GLY A 192 38.43 -17.80 -22.13
N VAL A 193 37.18 -17.40 -22.33
CA VAL A 193 36.17 -17.41 -21.26
C VAL A 193 35.86 -18.87 -20.92
N GLN A 194 36.05 -19.26 -19.66
CA GLN A 194 35.90 -20.66 -19.19
C GLN A 194 34.68 -20.87 -18.29
N SER A 195 34.15 -19.80 -17.71
CA SER A 195 33.03 -19.88 -16.77
C SER A 195 32.06 -18.74 -17.02
N ILE A 196 30.79 -19.08 -17.10
CA ILE A 196 29.70 -18.13 -17.27
C ILE A 196 28.60 -18.45 -16.25
N TYR A 197 28.11 -17.41 -15.59
CA TYR A 197 27.02 -17.49 -14.65
C TYR A 197 25.90 -16.55 -15.07
N GLU A 198 24.67 -17.04 -15.01
CA GLU A 198 23.46 -16.28 -15.26
C GLU A 198 22.78 -15.93 -13.94
N GLY A 199 22.56 -14.64 -13.71
CA GLY A 199 21.75 -14.12 -12.62
C GLY A 199 20.48 -13.44 -13.13
N TRP A 200 19.39 -13.60 -12.39
CA TRP A 200 18.17 -12.80 -12.56
C TRP A 200 17.87 -12.08 -11.26
N PHE A 201 17.64 -10.77 -11.33
CA PHE A 201 17.44 -9.93 -10.15
C PHE A 201 16.42 -8.83 -10.42
N PHE A 202 15.84 -8.28 -9.36
CA PHE A 202 14.86 -7.19 -9.44
C PHE A 202 15.46 -5.91 -8.85
N SER A 203 15.43 -4.81 -9.60
CA SER A 203 15.78 -3.50 -9.06
C SER A 203 14.57 -2.90 -8.34
N LYS A 204 14.79 -1.87 -7.52
CA LYS A 204 13.71 -1.20 -6.77
C LYS A 204 12.58 -0.70 -7.68
N ASP A 205 12.92 -0.31 -8.91
CA ASP A 205 12.04 0.32 -9.89
C ASP A 205 11.57 -0.61 -11.03
N SER A 206 12.00 -1.88 -11.07
CA SER A 206 11.60 -2.81 -12.14
C SER A 206 10.28 -3.56 -11.85
N GLY A 207 9.77 -3.46 -10.63
CA GLY A 207 8.54 -4.13 -10.21
C GLY A 207 8.65 -5.65 -10.35
N THR A 208 7.77 -6.25 -11.14
CA THR A 208 7.75 -7.70 -11.43
C THR A 208 8.61 -8.11 -12.63
N HIS A 209 9.29 -7.16 -13.27
CA HIS A 209 10.15 -7.44 -14.42
C HIS A 209 11.61 -7.55 -13.97
N PRO A 210 12.32 -8.61 -14.35
CA PRO A 210 13.69 -8.81 -13.91
C PRO A 210 14.68 -8.08 -14.81
N TRP A 211 15.88 -7.88 -14.27
CA TRP A 211 17.12 -7.71 -15.00
C TRP A 211 17.80 -9.07 -15.14
N ARG A 212 18.50 -9.26 -16.25
CA ARG A 212 19.38 -10.41 -16.47
C ARG A 212 20.84 -9.95 -16.43
N VAL A 213 21.69 -10.71 -15.76
CA VAL A 213 23.13 -10.51 -15.78
C VAL A 213 23.83 -11.79 -16.20
N ILE A 214 24.84 -11.65 -17.05
CA ILE A 214 25.80 -12.69 -17.38
C ILE A 214 27.16 -12.24 -16.86
N CYS A 215 27.83 -13.08 -16.08
CA CYS A 215 29.13 -12.75 -15.49
C CYS A 215 30.11 -13.93 -15.50
N THR A 216 31.40 -13.62 -15.36
CA THR A 216 32.48 -14.61 -15.44
C THR A 216 32.94 -15.10 -14.06
N GLN A 217 32.67 -14.34 -13.00
CA GLN A 217 33.13 -14.62 -11.64
C GLN A 217 31.99 -14.44 -10.63
N LEU A 218 32.00 -15.27 -9.58
CA LEU A 218 31.09 -15.15 -8.45
C LEU A 218 31.87 -14.84 -7.16
N PRO A 219 31.30 -14.03 -6.25
CA PRO A 219 31.87 -13.86 -4.92
C PRO A 219 31.76 -15.18 -4.14
N PRO A 220 32.71 -15.47 -3.24
CA PRO A 220 32.70 -16.69 -2.45
C PRO A 220 31.46 -16.75 -1.56
N GLY A 221 30.80 -17.92 -1.52
CA GLY A 221 29.67 -18.19 -0.63
C GLY A 221 28.31 -17.63 -1.07
N ILE A 222 28.21 -17.00 -2.25
CA ILE A 222 26.92 -16.55 -2.76
C ILE A 222 25.97 -17.72 -2.99
N PRO A 223 24.69 -17.63 -2.56
CA PRO A 223 23.73 -18.69 -2.80
C PRO A 223 23.41 -18.80 -4.30
N MET A 224 23.34 -20.04 -4.79
CA MET A 224 22.97 -20.38 -6.17
C MET A 224 21.71 -21.24 -6.19
N GLY A 225 20.97 -21.17 -7.29
CA GLY A 225 19.74 -21.92 -7.49
C GLY A 225 18.80 -21.23 -8.47
N ASP A 226 17.81 -21.98 -8.94
CA ASP A 226 16.80 -21.48 -9.87
C ASP A 226 15.78 -20.53 -9.24
N ASN A 227 15.62 -20.61 -7.92
CA ASN A 227 14.72 -19.77 -7.15
C ASN A 227 15.26 -19.58 -5.74
N LEU A 228 15.88 -18.42 -5.49
CA LEU A 228 16.40 -18.01 -4.19
C LEU A 228 15.28 -17.37 -3.39
N SER A 229 14.86 -18.01 -2.30
CA SER A 229 13.78 -17.51 -1.43
C SER A 229 14.19 -16.27 -0.66
N ASP A 230 15.43 -16.20 -0.18
CA ASP A 230 15.94 -15.08 0.63
C ASP A 230 16.24 -13.82 -0.20
N MET A 231 16.20 -13.94 -1.54
CA MET A 231 16.41 -12.86 -2.50
C MET A 231 17.54 -11.88 -2.10
N PRO A 232 18.79 -12.35 -1.97
CA PRO A 232 19.87 -11.57 -1.36
C PRO A 232 20.15 -10.28 -2.14
N GLU A 233 20.58 -9.26 -1.40
CA GLU A 233 20.95 -7.97 -1.99
C GLU A 233 22.26 -8.06 -2.76
N VAL A 234 22.21 -7.57 -3.99
CA VAL A 234 23.34 -7.55 -4.91
C VAL A 234 23.49 -6.20 -5.59
N GLN A 235 24.72 -5.88 -5.96
CA GLN A 235 25.06 -4.80 -6.88
C GLN A 235 25.75 -5.41 -8.11
N ILE A 236 25.25 -5.06 -9.27
CA ILE A 236 25.79 -5.44 -10.56
C ILE A 236 26.43 -4.22 -11.19
N THR A 237 27.68 -4.35 -11.61
CA THR A 237 28.37 -3.36 -12.45
C THR A 237 28.76 -4.04 -13.74
N GLY A 238 28.17 -3.59 -14.84
CA GLY A 238 28.34 -4.24 -16.14
C GLY A 238 27.87 -3.40 -17.31
N TYR A 239 28.26 -3.84 -18.50
CA TYR A 239 27.89 -3.23 -19.77
C TYR A 239 26.49 -3.66 -20.16
N TYR A 240 25.63 -2.70 -20.50
CA TYR A 240 24.33 -3.04 -21.07
C TYR A 240 24.48 -3.57 -22.49
N PHE A 241 23.95 -4.77 -22.75
CA PHE A 241 24.11 -5.46 -24.03
C PHE A 241 22.91 -5.31 -24.95
N LYS A 242 21.71 -5.64 -24.46
CA LYS A 242 20.47 -5.57 -25.24
C LYS A 242 19.24 -5.70 -24.35
N LYS A 243 18.09 -5.39 -24.94
CA LYS A 243 16.79 -5.83 -24.43
C LYS A 243 16.59 -7.30 -24.82
N TYR A 244 16.84 -8.20 -23.89
CA TYR A 244 16.89 -9.66 -24.10
C TYR A 244 15.50 -10.30 -24.01
N GLY A 245 15.12 -11.11 -25.00
CA GLY A 245 13.89 -11.89 -24.98
C GLY A 245 14.04 -13.23 -24.26
N TYR A 246 13.08 -13.57 -23.41
CA TYR A 246 13.08 -14.80 -22.61
C TYR A 246 11.67 -15.36 -22.43
N ALA A 247 11.58 -16.66 -22.14
CA ALA A 247 10.34 -17.29 -21.71
C ALA A 247 10.19 -17.12 -20.19
N SER A 248 9.13 -16.43 -19.76
CA SER A 248 8.77 -16.32 -18.34
C SER A 248 8.32 -17.67 -17.79
N ALA A 249 8.31 -17.81 -16.46
CA ALA A 249 7.79 -19.01 -15.79
C ALA A 249 6.32 -19.31 -16.14
N ALA A 250 5.55 -18.28 -16.52
CA ALA A 250 4.17 -18.39 -16.98
C ALA A 250 4.05 -18.78 -18.47
N GLY A 251 5.17 -19.10 -19.14
CA GLY A 251 5.20 -19.49 -20.56
C GLY A 251 5.05 -18.33 -21.55
N LYS A 252 4.85 -17.09 -21.09
CA LYS A 252 4.79 -15.90 -21.95
C LYS A 252 6.19 -15.43 -22.31
N LEU A 253 6.39 -15.06 -23.57
CA LEU A 253 7.60 -14.40 -24.03
C LEU A 253 7.61 -12.95 -23.52
N GLN A 254 8.69 -12.60 -22.83
CA GLN A 254 8.91 -11.28 -22.25
C GLN A 254 10.32 -10.80 -22.54
N THR A 255 10.58 -9.52 -22.26
CA THR A 255 11.91 -8.94 -22.41
C THR A 255 12.44 -8.39 -21.10
N ALA A 256 13.76 -8.39 -20.98
CA ALA A 256 14.50 -7.90 -19.81
C ALA A 256 15.80 -7.21 -20.26
N PRO A 257 16.28 -6.18 -19.53
CA PRO A 257 17.63 -5.66 -19.70
C PRO A 257 18.68 -6.75 -19.48
N LEU A 258 19.68 -6.87 -20.36
CA LEU A 258 20.81 -7.76 -20.16
C LEU A 258 22.11 -6.99 -19.90
N LEU A 259 22.74 -7.27 -18.76
CA LEU A 259 24.04 -6.74 -18.37
C LEU A 259 25.14 -7.81 -18.50
N ILE A 260 26.30 -7.39 -18.98
CA ILE A 260 27.52 -8.20 -19.03
C ILE A 260 28.49 -7.67 -17.99
N ALA A 261 28.76 -8.45 -16.96
CA ALA A 261 29.54 -8.06 -15.81
C ALA A 261 30.76 -8.96 -15.64
N ARG A 262 31.76 -8.48 -14.89
CA ARG A 262 32.83 -9.33 -14.39
C ARG A 262 32.31 -10.23 -13.27
N GLN A 263 31.79 -9.58 -12.22
CA GLN A 263 31.40 -10.23 -10.98
C GLN A 263 30.13 -9.58 -10.40
N ILE A 264 29.31 -10.40 -9.73
CA ILE A 264 28.20 -9.95 -8.88
C ILE A 264 28.77 -9.51 -7.52
N ARG A 265 28.45 -8.30 -7.05
CA ARG A 265 28.78 -7.90 -5.68
C ARG A 265 27.63 -8.28 -4.75
N TRP A 266 27.87 -9.22 -3.85
CA TRP A 266 26.89 -9.68 -2.87
C TRP A 266 27.13 -9.01 -1.52
N PHE A 267 26.05 -8.57 -0.88
CA PHE A 267 26.06 -8.05 0.49
C PHE A 267 25.37 -9.07 1.39
N PRO A 268 26.13 -9.88 2.17
CA PRO A 268 25.53 -10.84 3.08
C PRO A 268 24.62 -10.10 4.06
N GLN A 269 23.35 -10.49 4.10
CA GLN A 269 22.44 -9.98 5.12
C GLN A 269 22.93 -10.53 6.46
N THR A 270 23.60 -9.70 7.25
CA THR A 270 23.78 -9.99 8.67
C THR A 270 22.36 -10.08 9.21
N LYS A 271 21.89 -11.28 9.58
CA LYS A 271 20.60 -11.45 10.27
C LYS A 271 20.69 -10.66 11.58
N GLN A 272 20.42 -9.36 11.53
CA GLN A 272 20.00 -8.61 12.69
C GLN A 272 18.67 -9.24 13.04
N THR A 273 18.69 -10.08 14.07
CA THR A 273 17.51 -10.52 14.78
C THR A 273 16.80 -9.24 15.19
N ALA A 274 15.85 -8.77 14.37
CA ALA A 274 14.97 -7.70 14.80
C ALA A 274 14.39 -8.18 16.13
N PRO A 275 14.55 -7.44 17.24
CA PRO A 275 13.95 -7.85 18.50
C PRO A 275 12.47 -7.98 18.20
N SER A 276 11.97 -9.22 18.21
CA SER A 276 10.58 -9.53 17.97
C SER A 276 9.77 -8.60 18.86
N SER A 277 9.04 -7.66 18.26
CA SER A 277 8.18 -6.69 18.95
C SER A 277 6.97 -7.34 19.63
N SER A 278 7.08 -8.64 19.94
CA SER A 278 6.15 -9.47 20.70
C SER A 278 5.93 -8.98 22.14
N GLY A 279 6.80 -8.11 22.67
CA GLY A 279 6.59 -7.45 23.96
C GLY A 279 5.55 -6.33 23.89
N ALA A 280 5.76 -5.34 23.01
CA ALA A 280 4.94 -4.13 22.93
C ALA A 280 3.48 -4.40 22.55
N VAL A 281 3.25 -5.35 21.64
CA VAL A 281 1.88 -5.73 21.22
C VAL A 281 1.08 -6.30 22.38
N LYS A 282 1.69 -7.08 23.28
CA LYS A 282 1.00 -7.62 24.48
C LYS A 282 0.58 -6.49 25.42
N TYR A 283 1.44 -5.50 25.63
CA TYR A 283 1.10 -4.34 26.47
C TYR A 283 -0.01 -3.50 25.86
N ILE A 284 0.02 -3.24 24.55
CA ILE A 284 -1.03 -2.49 23.85
C ILE A 284 -2.37 -3.22 23.92
N VAL A 285 -2.40 -4.53 23.66
CA VAL A 285 -3.64 -5.33 23.76
C VAL A 285 -4.15 -5.36 25.20
N SER A 286 -3.27 -5.49 26.20
CA SER A 286 -3.67 -5.45 27.60
C SER A 286 -4.24 -4.09 28.02
N LEU A 287 -3.68 -2.99 27.49
CA LEU A 287 -4.15 -1.64 27.78
C LEU A 287 -5.56 -1.40 27.21
N PHE A 288 -5.80 -1.81 25.96
CA PHE A 288 -7.12 -1.74 25.36
C PHE A 288 -8.14 -2.60 26.11
N LEU A 289 -7.76 -3.81 26.53
CA LEU A 289 -8.63 -4.70 27.32
C LEU A 289 -9.03 -4.04 28.66
N VAL A 290 -8.06 -3.46 29.38
CA VAL A 290 -8.31 -2.78 30.66
C VAL A 290 -9.22 -1.56 30.48
N ILE A 291 -8.99 -0.76 29.44
CA ILE A 291 -9.83 0.39 29.12
C ILE A 291 -11.27 -0.05 28.80
N SER A 292 -11.44 -1.11 27.99
CA SER A 292 -12.76 -1.66 27.67
C SER A 292 -13.49 -2.20 28.90
N ILE A 293 -12.80 -2.90 29.79
CA ILE A 293 -13.37 -3.42 31.04
C ILE A 293 -13.78 -2.26 31.96
N ALA A 294 -12.93 -1.23 32.10
CA ALA A 294 -13.26 -0.05 32.89
C ALA A 294 -14.48 0.69 32.35
N LEU A 295 -14.60 0.81 31.02
CA LEU A 295 -15.76 1.43 30.37
C LEU A 295 -17.04 0.62 30.62
N ALA A 296 -16.98 -0.70 30.46
CA ALA A 296 -18.10 -1.59 30.73
C ALA A 296 -18.53 -1.55 32.20
N PHE A 297 -17.57 -1.50 33.13
CA PHE A 297 -17.85 -1.39 34.56
C PHE A 297 -18.52 -0.05 34.91
N LEU A 298 -18.08 1.05 34.32
CA LEU A 298 -18.73 2.36 34.50
C LEU A 298 -20.17 2.36 33.99
N ILE A 299 -20.42 1.77 32.82
CA ILE A 299 -21.78 1.63 32.26
C ILE A 299 -22.65 0.77 33.17
N TRP A 300 -22.14 -0.38 33.62
CA TRP A 300 -22.88 -1.28 34.51
C TRP A 300 -23.21 -0.61 35.85
N LYS A 301 -22.24 0.06 36.48
CA LYS A 301 -22.48 0.78 37.74
C LYS A 301 -23.51 1.90 37.58
N PHE A 302 -23.55 2.53 36.41
CA PHE A 302 -24.53 3.56 36.09
C PHE A 302 -25.93 2.97 35.92
N MET A 303 -26.07 1.83 35.22
CA MET A 303 -27.36 1.12 35.08
C MET A 303 -27.89 0.60 36.43
N VAL A 304 -27.02 0.07 37.30
CA VAL A 304 -27.40 -0.39 38.65
C VAL A 304 -27.75 0.80 39.55
N SER A 305 -27.04 1.92 39.41
CA SER A 305 -27.35 3.15 40.16
C SER A 305 -28.69 3.76 39.76
N ASP A 306 -29.13 3.57 38.51
CA ASP A 306 -30.40 4.10 38.02
C ASP A 306 -31.61 3.32 38.57
N GLN A 307 -31.43 2.02 38.86
CA GLN A 307 -32.45 1.21 39.55
C GLN A 307 -32.70 1.66 41.00
N ASN A 308 -31.74 2.33 41.64
CA ASN A 308 -31.93 2.89 43.00
C ASN A 308 -32.68 4.24 42.99
N PHE A 309 -32.72 4.95 41.86
CA PHE A 309 -33.54 6.16 41.73
C PHE A 309 -35.02 5.85 41.45
N SER A 310 -35.34 4.69 40.87
CA SER A 310 -36.72 4.22 40.67
C SER A 310 -37.45 3.85 41.97
N ARG A 311 -36.72 3.69 43.09
CA ARG A 311 -37.28 3.33 44.41
C ARG A 311 -37.52 4.51 45.35
N SER A 312 -36.95 5.69 45.07
CA SER A 312 -37.16 6.87 45.92
C SER A 312 -38.37 7.69 45.48
N ARG A 313 -39.51 7.41 46.14
CA ARG A 313 -40.69 8.29 46.35
C ARG A 313 -41.69 8.53 45.21
N THR A 314 -41.44 8.17 43.96
CA THR A 314 -42.47 8.30 42.89
C THR A 314 -43.30 7.04 42.66
N ALA A 315 -42.77 5.84 42.90
CA ALA A 315 -43.55 4.59 42.80
C ALA A 315 -44.70 4.51 43.81
N LYS A 316 -44.62 5.25 44.93
CA LYS A 316 -45.68 5.33 45.95
C LYS A 316 -46.85 6.24 45.56
N LEU A 317 -46.75 6.98 44.45
CA LEU A 317 -47.84 7.84 43.93
C LEU A 317 -48.59 7.20 42.74
N MET A 318 -48.14 6.05 42.25
CA MET A 318 -48.76 5.34 41.11
C MET A 318 -49.63 4.15 41.50
N GLN A 319 -49.72 3.77 42.77
CA GLN A 319 -50.80 2.91 43.26
C GLN A 319 -52.06 3.76 43.48
N ARG A 320 -52.88 3.92 42.43
CA ARG A 320 -54.31 4.16 42.60
C ARG A 320 -55.04 2.83 42.40
N PRO A 321 -55.99 2.46 43.28
CA PRO A 321 -56.76 1.24 43.14
C PRO A 321 -57.72 1.35 41.95
N ASP A 322 -57.97 0.21 41.31
CA ASP A 322 -58.87 0.05 40.18
C ASP A 322 -60.25 0.66 40.46
N MET A 323 -60.60 1.74 39.75
CA MET A 323 -61.98 2.21 39.62
C MET A 323 -62.53 1.61 38.33
N SER A 324 -63.42 0.64 38.48
CA SER A 324 -64.15 -0.03 37.40
C SER A 324 -65.09 0.94 36.66
N MET A 325 -65.40 0.62 35.40
CA MET A 325 -66.31 1.36 34.51
C MET A 325 -67.75 1.52 35.03
N GLU A 326 -68.09 0.97 36.20
CA GLU A 326 -69.40 1.08 36.84
C GLU A 326 -69.76 2.53 37.23
N SER A 327 -68.77 3.37 37.55
CA SER A 327 -69.00 4.75 38.01
C SER A 327 -69.33 5.75 36.89
N LEU A 328 -69.51 5.28 35.65
CA LEU A 328 -69.86 6.11 34.49
C LEU A 328 -71.35 6.01 34.12
N ASN A 329 -72.13 5.15 34.79
CA ASN A 329 -73.58 5.03 34.54
C ASN A 329 -74.45 6.01 35.34
N ASP A 330 -73.89 6.68 36.37
CA ASP A 330 -74.63 7.65 37.23
C ASP A 330 -74.44 9.12 36.78
N ILE A 331 -73.86 9.35 35.60
CA ILE A 331 -73.79 10.71 35.05
C ILE A 331 -75.08 10.98 34.27
N GLU A 332 -76.03 11.62 34.93
CA GLU A 332 -77.29 12.11 34.37
C GLU A 332 -76.99 13.06 33.19
N THR A 333 -77.25 12.58 31.97
CA THR A 333 -77.04 13.37 30.75
C THR A 333 -78.23 14.32 30.55
N VAL A 334 -78.01 15.61 30.75
CA VAL A 334 -79.00 16.65 30.44
C VAL A 334 -79.06 16.85 28.92
N ASP A 335 -80.22 16.68 28.33
CA ASP A 335 -80.46 16.92 26.90
C ASP A 335 -80.38 18.43 26.60
N ILE A 336 -79.57 18.78 25.59
CA ILE A 336 -79.30 20.15 25.17
C ILE A 336 -80.59 20.86 24.73
N ASN A 337 -81.59 20.12 24.25
CA ASN A 337 -82.88 20.67 23.85
C ASN A 337 -83.69 21.22 25.04
N ASP A 338 -83.57 20.61 26.22
CA ASP A 338 -84.27 21.07 27.43
C ASP A 338 -83.65 22.36 27.97
N VAL A 339 -82.32 22.48 27.88
CA VAL A 339 -81.57 23.69 28.25
C VAL A 339 -81.91 24.87 27.33
N LEU A 340 -82.09 24.61 26.02
CA LEU A 340 -82.50 25.64 25.05
C LEU A 340 -83.95 26.09 25.24
N LYS A 341 -84.86 25.17 25.62
CA LYS A 341 -86.24 25.52 26.02
C LYS A 341 -86.27 26.39 27.28
N GLN A 342 -85.47 26.06 28.29
CA GLN A 342 -85.36 26.84 29.53
C GLN A 342 -84.82 28.25 29.28
N MET A 343 -83.80 28.41 28.42
CA MET A 343 -83.29 29.73 28.04
C MET A 343 -84.26 30.54 27.16
N GLY A 344 -85.11 29.88 26.36
CA GLY A 344 -86.17 30.53 25.59
C GLY A 344 -87.28 31.13 26.46
N GLN A 345 -87.63 30.46 27.57
CA GLN A 345 -88.65 30.91 28.52
C GLN A 345 -88.15 32.02 29.46
N GLN A 346 -86.84 32.10 29.72
CA GLN A 346 -86.25 33.08 30.64
C GLN A 346 -86.15 34.51 30.06
N LYS A 347 -86.51 34.72 28.78
CA LYS A 347 -86.44 36.03 28.11
C LYS A 347 -87.77 36.82 28.09
N GLN A 348 -88.84 36.32 28.72
CA GLN A 348 -90.19 36.89 28.59
C GLN A 348 -90.84 37.51 29.84
N ASN A 349 -90.19 37.63 31.00
CA ASN A 349 -90.78 38.35 32.17
C ASN A 349 -89.73 39.14 33.01
N PRO A 350 -89.87 40.47 33.20
CA PRO A 350 -89.29 41.25 34.33
C PRO A 350 -90.39 41.55 35.40
N PRO A 351 -90.20 42.33 36.51
CA PRO A 351 -89.13 42.61 37.49
C PRO A 351 -89.60 42.39 38.98
N GLY A 352 -88.86 42.88 40.00
CA GLY A 352 -89.36 43.18 41.38
C GLY A 352 -88.92 42.21 42.49
N SER A 353 -88.24 42.59 43.59
CA SER A 353 -88.56 43.46 44.75
C SER A 353 -88.90 42.66 46.02
N ASP A 354 -88.09 42.81 47.09
CA ASP A 354 -88.41 42.85 48.54
C ASP A 354 -87.25 42.28 49.39
N GLN A 355 -86.55 43.10 50.21
CA GLN A 355 -86.87 43.60 51.57
C GLN A 355 -86.64 42.52 52.66
N SER A 356 -85.62 42.71 53.52
CA SER A 356 -85.66 43.18 54.94
C SER A 356 -85.49 41.96 55.88
N ASP A 357 -84.89 41.93 57.07
CA ASP A 357 -84.53 42.86 58.15
C ASP A 357 -83.40 42.22 59.01
N GLN A 358 -82.49 43.00 59.64
CA GLN A 358 -82.32 43.23 61.10
C GLN A 358 -82.60 42.02 62.03
N GLN A 359 -81.84 41.64 63.06
CA GLN A 359 -81.12 42.31 64.16
C GLN A 359 -80.22 41.21 64.80
N LYS A 360 -79.06 41.46 65.39
CA LYS A 360 -78.85 42.13 66.68
C LYS A 360 -77.35 42.32 66.93
#